data_AF-A0A6V7IZI6-F1
#
_entry.id   AF-A0A6V7IZI6-F1
#
_cell.length_a   1.000
_cell.length_b   1.000
_cell.length_c   1.000
_cell.angle_alpha   90.00
_cell.angle_beta   90.00
_cell.angle_gamma   90.00
#
_symmetry.space_group_name_H-M   'P 1'
#
loop_
_entity.id
_entity.type
_entity.pdbx_description
1 polymer ?
#
loop_
_entity_poly.entity_id
_entity_poly.type
_entity_poly.pdbx_seq_one_letter_code
_entity_poly.pdbx_strand_id
1 'polypeptide(L)'
;QMILNSMNSRFNPCEDFYEYACNNWGKYNPIPDGFPMWNNLQAISAGLAPKLQSILEQADSPSDNEAMRKAKRVYRTCQSA
;
A
#
# COMPACT_ATOMS: atom_id res chain seq x y z
N GLN A 1 -6.97 -12.00 3.53
CA GLN A 1 -7.29 -12.67 2.25
C GLN A 1 -7.92 -11.66 1.29
N MET A 2 -7.11 -10.83 0.62
CA MET A 2 -7.62 -9.66 -0.14
C MET A 2 -8.57 -10.04 -1.28
N ILE A 3 -8.22 -11.09 -2.04
CA ILE A 3 -8.96 -11.52 -3.23
C ILE A 3 -10.37 -12.01 -2.84
N LEU A 4 -10.48 -13.01 -1.95
CA LEU A 4 -11.78 -13.59 -1.59
C LEU A 4 -12.74 -12.58 -0.96
N ASN A 5 -12.23 -11.60 -0.20
CA ASN A 5 -13.06 -10.55 0.39
C ASN A 5 -13.57 -9.53 -0.65
N SER A 6 -12.95 -9.44 -1.82
CA SER A 6 -13.33 -8.50 -2.89
C SER A 6 -14.41 -9.08 -3.82
N MET A 7 -14.49 -10.41 -3.88
CA MET A 7 -15.40 -11.14 -4.76
C MET A 7 -16.85 -11.08 -4.27
N ASN A 8 -17.79 -11.03 -5.22
CA ASN A 8 -19.23 -11.12 -4.97
C ASN A 8 -19.88 -12.19 -5.87
N SER A 9 -20.08 -13.39 -5.32
CA SER A 9 -20.65 -14.54 -6.02
C SER A 9 -22.13 -14.42 -6.43
N ARG A 10 -22.76 -13.26 -6.21
CA ARG A 10 -24.09 -12.94 -6.76
C ARG A 10 -24.05 -12.53 -8.23
N PHE A 11 -22.89 -12.11 -8.73
CA PHE A 11 -22.69 -11.78 -10.14
C PHE A 11 -22.18 -12.99 -10.91
N ASN A 12 -22.61 -13.15 -12.16
CA ASN A 12 -22.12 -14.20 -13.05
C ASN A 12 -20.75 -13.75 -13.64
N PRO A 13 -19.64 -14.48 -13.40
CA PRO A 13 -18.32 -14.09 -13.91
C PRO A 13 -18.23 -14.08 -15.44
N CYS A 14 -19.14 -14.76 -16.14
CA CYS A 14 -19.21 -14.78 -17.60
C CYS A 14 -19.96 -13.58 -18.20
N GLU A 15 -20.68 -12.81 -17.37
CA GLU A 15 -21.45 -11.62 -17.78
C GLU A 15 -20.73 -10.34 -17.34
N ASP A 16 -20.37 -10.25 -16.05
CA ASP A 16 -19.55 -9.16 -15.51
C ASP A 16 -18.51 -9.71 -14.54
N PHE A 17 -17.29 -9.90 -15.06
CA PHE A 17 -16.16 -10.37 -14.26
C PHE A 17 -15.67 -9.31 -13.26
N TYR A 18 -15.87 -8.02 -13.53
CA TYR A 18 -15.47 -6.97 -12.60
C TYR A 18 -16.36 -6.99 -11.35
N GLU A 19 -17.68 -7.04 -11.53
CA GLU A 19 -18.60 -7.10 -10.40
C GLU A 19 -18.48 -8.44 -9.63
N TYR A 20 -18.22 -9.55 -10.34
CA TYR A 20 -17.87 -10.80 -9.67
C TYR A 20 -16.58 -10.73 -8.84
N ALA A 21 -15.52 -10.10 -9.34
CA ALA A 21 -14.21 -10.11 -8.69
C ALA A 21 -13.99 -8.99 -7.66
N CYS A 22 -14.65 -7.83 -7.85
CA CYS A 22 -14.29 -6.57 -7.20
C CYS A 22 -15.45 -5.85 -6.49
N ASN A 23 -16.74 -6.22 -6.67
CA ASN A 23 -17.88 -5.47 -6.12
C ASN A 23 -17.86 -5.28 -4.59
N ASN A 24 -17.19 -6.18 -3.85
CA ASN A 24 -17.02 -6.04 -2.41
C ASN A 24 -15.77 -5.25 -1.98
N TRP A 25 -14.83 -4.94 -2.89
CA TRP A 25 -13.57 -4.22 -2.59
C TRP A 25 -13.82 -2.92 -1.82
N GLY A 26 -14.66 -2.03 -2.35
CA GLY A 26 -14.95 -0.72 -1.77
C GLY A 26 -15.67 -0.76 -0.41
N LYS A 27 -16.32 -1.88 -0.07
CA LYS A 27 -16.98 -2.08 1.23
C LYS A 27 -15.96 -2.33 2.35
N TYR A 28 -14.83 -2.94 2.00
CA TYR A 28 -13.72 -3.23 2.93
C TYR A 28 -12.56 -2.25 2.81
N ASN A 29 -12.51 -1.47 1.72
CA ASN A 29 -11.43 -0.53 1.39
C ASN A 29 -12.07 0.79 0.89
N PRO A 30 -12.71 1.56 1.79
CA PRO A 30 -13.23 2.87 1.42
C PRO A 30 -12.10 3.79 0.96
N ILE A 31 -12.43 4.77 0.12
CA ILE A 31 -11.46 5.77 -0.36
C ILE A 31 -11.01 6.61 0.85
N PRO A 32 -9.71 6.66 1.20
CA PRO A 32 -9.24 7.49 2.30
C PRO A 32 -9.27 8.98 1.96
N ASP A 33 -9.32 9.82 2.99
CA ASP A 33 -9.30 11.27 2.83
C ASP A 33 -8.08 11.74 2.01
N GLY A 34 -8.32 12.70 1.11
CA GLY A 34 -7.30 13.23 0.20
C GLY A 34 -7.03 12.41 -1.06
N PHE A 35 -7.64 11.23 -1.23
CA PHE A 35 -7.51 10.43 -2.46
C PHE A 35 -8.75 10.56 -3.37
N PRO A 36 -8.57 10.76 -4.69
CA PRO A 36 -9.70 10.80 -5.63
C PRO A 36 -10.20 9.39 -6.04
N MET A 37 -9.40 8.35 -5.80
CA MET A 37 -9.71 6.96 -6.11
C MET A 37 -8.89 6.02 -5.22
N TRP A 38 -9.37 4.79 -5.02
CA TRP A 38 -8.69 3.79 -4.19
C TRP A 38 -8.75 2.37 -4.75
N ASN A 39 -7.63 1.91 -5.31
CA ASN A 39 -7.44 0.55 -5.81
C ASN A 39 -6.49 -0.27 -4.91
N ASN A 40 -6.36 -1.56 -5.24
CA ASN A 40 -5.52 -2.51 -4.52
C ASN A 40 -4.03 -2.12 -4.48
N LEU A 41 -3.48 -1.53 -5.55
CA LEU A 41 -2.07 -1.11 -5.59
C LEU A 41 -1.81 0.09 -4.69
N GLN A 42 -2.76 1.03 -4.62
CA GLN A 42 -2.71 2.16 -3.68
C GLN A 42 -2.77 1.67 -2.23
N ALA A 43 -3.70 0.75 -1.92
CA ALA A 43 -3.81 0.14 -0.60
C ALA A 43 -2.53 -0.61 -0.17
N ILE A 44 -1.90 -1.37 -1.09
CA ILE A 44 -0.62 -2.03 -0.84
C ILE A 44 0.49 -1.01 -0.58
N SER A 45 0.60 0.03 -1.43
CA SER A 45 1.61 1.08 -1.28
C SER A 45 1.46 1.83 0.05
N ALA A 46 0.24 2.18 0.44
CA ALA A 46 -0.06 2.83 1.71
C ALA A 46 0.26 1.92 2.92
N GLY A 47 0.05 0.61 2.83
CA GLY A 47 0.45 -0.36 3.86
C GLY A 47 1.97 -0.64 3.92
N LEU A 48 2.72 -0.28 2.88
CA LEU A 48 4.18 -0.38 2.82
C LEU A 48 4.88 0.90 3.29
N ALA A 49 4.34 2.08 2.98
CA ALA A 49 4.89 3.38 3.34
C ALA A 49 5.35 3.51 4.81
N PRO A 50 4.55 3.20 5.84
CA PRO A 50 4.98 3.32 7.24
C PRO A 50 6.08 2.32 7.62
N LYS A 51 6.17 1.17 6.94
CA LYS A 51 7.24 0.18 7.15
C LYS A 51 8.55 0.67 6.57
N LEU A 52 8.51 1.27 5.37
CA LEU A 52 9.67 1.89 4.74
C LEU A 52 10.16 3.09 5.56
N GLN A 53 9.25 3.95 6.02
CA GLN A 53 9.53 5.04 6.96
C GLN A 53 10.26 4.54 8.21
N SER A 54 9.70 3.55 8.91
CA SER A 54 10.33 2.98 10.11
C SER A 54 11.74 2.42 9.87
N ILE A 55 12.02 1.86 8.69
CA ILE A 55 13.37 1.40 8.31
C ILE A 55 14.32 2.57 8.03
N LEU A 56 13.83 3.64 7.42
CA LEU A 56 14.63 4.80 7.02
C LEU A 56 14.92 5.77 8.18
N GLU A 57 14.06 5.81 9.20
CA GLU A 57 14.26 6.61 10.42
C GLU A 57 15.34 6.03 11.34
N GLN A 58 15.41 4.69 11.45
CA GLN A 58 16.41 3.99 12.25
C GLN A 58 17.83 4.47 11.96
N ALA A 59 18.65 4.59 13.01
CA ALA A 59 20.07 4.92 12.92
C ALA A 59 20.85 4.01 11.94
N ASP A 60 22.02 4.46 11.50
CA ASP A 60 22.90 3.66 10.65
C ASP A 60 23.40 2.44 11.44
N SER A 61 23.19 1.24 10.89
CA SER A 61 23.64 -0.03 11.46
C SER A 61 25.05 -0.40 10.95
N PRO A 62 25.86 -1.15 11.71
CA PRO A 62 27.06 -1.82 11.19
C PRO A 62 26.74 -2.71 9.97
N SER A 63 25.55 -3.34 9.95
CA SER A 63 25.09 -4.21 8.85
C SER A 63 24.58 -3.46 7.61
N ASP A 64 24.40 -2.13 7.67
CA ASP A 64 23.94 -1.37 6.51
C ASP A 64 25.03 -1.34 5.43
N ASN A 65 24.65 -1.58 4.19
CA ASN A 65 25.52 -1.28 3.05
C ASN A 65 25.50 0.23 2.73
N GLU A 66 26.38 0.68 1.84
CA GLU A 66 26.49 2.10 1.51
C GLU A 66 25.18 2.70 0.95
N ALA A 67 24.42 1.92 0.16
CA ALA A 67 23.14 2.34 -0.39
C ALA A 67 22.09 2.57 0.69
N MET A 68 21.99 1.68 1.69
CA MET A 68 21.07 1.82 2.82
C MET A 68 21.42 3.06 3.66
N ARG A 69 22.71 3.28 3.96
CA ARG A 69 23.15 4.48 4.70
C ARG A 69 22.86 5.78 3.93
N LYS A 70 22.99 5.79 2.60
CA LYS A 70 22.60 6.93 1.75
C LYS A 70 21.09 7.17 1.78
N ALA A 71 20.28 6.14 1.61
CA ALA A 71 18.81 6.24 1.64
C ALA A 71 18.31 6.78 2.98
N LYS A 72 18.79 6.20 4.10
CA LYS A 72 18.51 6.68 5.46
C LYS A 72 18.87 8.16 5.64
N ARG A 73 20.08 8.58 5.23
CA ARG A 73 20.51 9.99 5.32
C ARG A 73 19.61 10.95 4.54
N VAL A 74 19.35 10.66 3.26
CA VAL A 74 18.48 11.51 2.42
C VAL A 74 17.08 11.63 3.02
N TYR A 75 16.52 10.54 3.53
CA TYR A 75 15.22 10.54 4.17
C TYR A 75 15.17 11.41 5.44
N ARG A 76 16.16 11.27 6.33
CA ARG A 76 16.28 12.10 7.54
C ARG A 76 16.46 13.59 7.20
N THR A 77 17.25 13.94 6.19
CA THR A 77 17.41 15.34 5.72
C THR A 77 16.09 15.94 5.24
N CYS A 78 15.25 15.15 4.55
CA CYS A 78 13.93 15.59 4.09
C CYS A 78 12.95 15.84 5.24
N GLN A 79 13.00 15.04 6.33
CA GLN A 79 12.16 15.27 7.51
C GLN A 79 12.58 16.48 8.36
N SER A 80 13.84 16.92 8.27
CA SER A 80 14.38 18.06 9.03
C SER A 80 14.23 19.42 8.34
N ALA A 81 13.55 19.46 7.18
CA ALA A 81 13.35 20.65 6.36
C ALA A 81 11.96 21.27 6.59
#